data_AF-A0A0Q5J169-F1
#
_entry.id   AF-A0A0Q5J169-F1
#
_cell.length_a   1.000
_cell.length_b   1.000
_cell.length_c   1.000
_cell.angle_alpha   90.00
_cell.angle_beta   90.00
_cell.angle_gamma   90.00
#
_symmetry.space_group_name_H-M   'P 1'
#
loop_
_entity.id
_entity.type
_entity.pdbx_description
1 polymer ?
#
loop_
_entity_poly.entity_id
_entity_poly.type
_entity_poly.pdbx_seq_one_letter_code
_entity_poly.pdbx_strand_id
1 'polypeptide(L)'
;MENTFTASAKYLVERGLQVVQRSETALVVGIQGDRTLELLQLADGYRMSSWACTPGPGEDDFVCPFATLDALLLASWCFYFAKPIEISGWQISLHRRPYWSIAKLQYRLANLVHVTEHQMQAIKETRQRQSVSMATGTWSNAVSLGAHSFLLAGTREDSAVRLLLRRDLEEGYVVSV
;
A
#
# COMPACT_ATOMS: atom_id res chain seq x y z
N MET A 1 -32.44 -12.86 3.02
CA MET A 1 -31.01 -13.20 2.97
C MET A 1 -30.27 -11.98 3.47
N GLU A 2 -29.51 -12.13 4.55
CA GLU A 2 -28.67 -11.05 5.07
C GLU A 2 -27.56 -10.78 4.04
N ASN A 3 -27.44 -9.53 3.57
CA ASN A 3 -26.42 -9.17 2.58
C ASN A 3 -25.02 -9.47 3.18
N THR A 4 -24.15 -10.15 2.45
CA THR A 4 -22.86 -10.66 2.92
C THR A 4 -21.96 -9.57 3.54
N PHE A 5 -22.00 -8.34 3.04
CA PHE A 5 -21.26 -7.22 3.66
C PHE A 5 -21.87 -6.73 4.99
N THR A 6 -23.15 -7.03 5.25
CA THR A 6 -23.82 -6.76 6.54
C THR A 6 -23.20 -7.56 7.66
N ALA A 7 -23.09 -8.88 7.46
CA ALA A 7 -22.47 -9.77 8.43
C ALA A 7 -20.98 -9.45 8.59
N SER A 8 -20.31 -9.13 7.49
CA SER A 8 -18.88 -8.77 7.48
C SER A 8 -18.58 -7.45 8.20
N ALA A 9 -19.45 -6.45 8.05
CA ALA A 9 -19.32 -5.18 8.76
C ALA A 9 -19.36 -5.39 10.27
N LYS A 10 -20.27 -6.23 10.77
CA LYS A 10 -20.34 -6.59 12.19
C LYS A 10 -19.03 -7.22 12.66
N TYR A 11 -18.49 -8.19 11.92
CA TYR A 11 -17.22 -8.83 12.24
C TYR A 11 -16.05 -7.84 12.34
N LEU A 12 -15.91 -6.92 11.38
CA LEU A 12 -14.83 -5.93 11.39
C LEU A 12 -14.97 -4.94 12.56
N VAL A 13 -16.20 -4.53 12.90
CA VAL A 13 -16.47 -3.65 14.04
C VAL A 13 -16.10 -4.30 15.36
N GLU A 14 -16.47 -5.58 15.56
CA GLU A 14 -16.08 -6.36 16.75
C GLU A 14 -14.56 -6.50 16.90
N ARG A 15 -13.81 -6.33 15.80
CA ARG A 15 -12.33 -6.34 15.77
C ARG A 15 -11.70 -4.95 15.91
N GLY A 16 -12.49 -3.91 16.16
CA GLY A 16 -12.01 -2.55 16.43
C GLY A 16 -11.96 -1.62 15.22
N LEU A 17 -12.52 -2.02 14.07
CA LEU A 17 -12.64 -1.13 12.90
C LEU A 17 -13.90 -0.27 12.98
N GLN A 18 -13.80 0.95 12.50
CA GLN A 18 -14.93 1.85 12.32
C GLN A 18 -15.45 1.70 10.89
N VAL A 19 -16.77 1.55 10.73
CA VAL A 19 -17.43 1.58 9.43
C VAL A 19 -17.76 3.04 9.09
N VAL A 20 -17.13 3.56 8.06
CA VAL A 20 -17.29 4.96 7.60
C VAL A 20 -18.48 5.06 6.65
N GLN A 21 -18.59 4.11 5.72
CA GLN A 21 -19.65 4.07 4.73
C GLN A 21 -20.00 2.62 4.41
N ARG A 22 -21.26 2.36 4.09
CA ARG A 22 -21.74 1.03 3.73
C ARG A 22 -22.83 1.11 2.66
N SER A 23 -22.73 0.24 1.68
CA SER A 23 -23.76 -0.01 0.67
C SER A 23 -23.94 -1.53 0.50
N GLU A 24 -24.73 -1.93 -0.51
CA GLU A 24 -24.93 -3.35 -0.80
C GLU A 24 -23.68 -4.03 -1.37
N THR A 25 -22.84 -3.29 -2.06
CA THR A 25 -21.66 -3.79 -2.79
C THR A 25 -20.36 -3.20 -2.28
N ALA A 26 -20.39 -2.22 -1.38
CA ALA A 26 -19.21 -1.55 -0.86
C ALA A 26 -19.24 -1.40 0.66
N LEU A 27 -18.06 -1.50 1.27
CA LEU A 27 -17.83 -1.26 2.68
C LEU A 27 -16.55 -0.43 2.85
N VAL A 28 -16.65 0.72 3.48
CA VAL A 28 -15.51 1.57 3.81
C VAL A 28 -15.23 1.46 5.30
N VAL A 29 -14.03 1.02 5.66
CA VAL A 29 -13.61 0.81 7.06
C VAL A 29 -12.34 1.58 7.37
N GLY A 30 -12.09 1.85 8.65
CA GLY A 30 -10.91 2.58 9.10
C GLY A 30 -10.65 2.47 10.59
N ILE A 31 -9.50 2.96 11.02
CA ILE A 31 -9.22 3.30 12.42
C ILE A 31 -9.05 4.82 12.48
N GLN A 32 -9.54 5.45 13.54
CA GLN A 32 -9.42 6.90 13.71
C GLN A 32 -7.94 7.33 13.65
N GLY A 33 -7.64 8.30 12.79
CA GLY A 33 -6.28 8.80 12.59
C GLY A 33 -5.38 7.93 11.69
N ASP A 34 -5.90 6.81 11.17
CA ASP A 34 -5.24 6.01 10.13
C ASP A 34 -6.03 6.13 8.80
N ARG A 35 -5.52 5.51 7.75
CA ARG A 35 -6.16 5.46 6.44
C ARG A 35 -7.39 4.57 6.44
N THR A 36 -8.32 4.87 5.54
CA THR A 36 -9.49 4.05 5.28
C THR A 36 -9.20 3.04 4.17
N LEU A 37 -9.85 1.87 4.27
CA LEU A 37 -9.93 0.89 3.21
C LEU A 37 -11.33 0.89 2.61
N GLU A 38 -11.40 0.89 1.28
CA GLU A 38 -12.60 0.62 0.52
C GLU A 38 -12.60 -0.87 0.10
N LEU A 39 -13.63 -1.60 0.49
CA LEU A 39 -13.87 -2.99 0.12
C LEU A 39 -15.06 -3.03 -0.83
N LEU A 40 -14.85 -3.52 -2.05
CA LEU A 40 -15.87 -3.54 -3.10
C LEU A 40 -16.10 -4.97 -3.60
N GLN A 41 -17.36 -5.35 -3.76
CA GLN A 41 -17.76 -6.55 -4.50
C GLN A 41 -17.92 -6.23 -5.99
N LEU A 42 -17.29 -7.05 -6.81
CA LEU A 42 -17.32 -6.99 -8.27
C LEU A 42 -18.04 -8.23 -8.82
N ALA A 43 -18.29 -8.27 -10.13
CA ALA A 43 -18.94 -9.41 -10.77
C ALA A 43 -18.09 -10.70 -10.69
N ASP A 44 -16.77 -10.56 -10.61
CA ASP A 44 -15.76 -11.62 -10.67
C ASP A 44 -14.98 -11.82 -9.36
N GLY A 45 -15.38 -11.14 -8.28
CA GLY A 45 -14.72 -11.26 -6.99
C GLY A 45 -14.84 -10.00 -6.15
N TYR A 46 -13.73 -9.63 -5.50
CA TYR A 46 -13.67 -8.52 -4.57
C TYR A 46 -12.43 -7.66 -4.80
N ARG A 47 -12.48 -6.43 -4.32
CA ARG A 47 -11.38 -5.47 -4.43
C ARG A 47 -11.18 -4.72 -3.12
N MET A 48 -9.94 -4.60 -2.69
CA MET A 48 -9.52 -3.72 -1.61
C MET A 48 -8.78 -2.53 -2.18
N SER A 49 -9.16 -1.32 -1.78
CA SER A 49 -8.53 -0.06 -2.18
C SER A 49 -8.16 0.79 -0.96
N SER A 50 -7.07 1.55 -1.05
CA SER A 50 -6.79 2.70 -0.18
C SER A 50 -6.54 3.90 -1.09
N TRP A 51 -7.35 4.95 -0.93
CA TRP A 51 -7.20 6.22 -1.66
C TRP A 51 -7.51 7.36 -0.70
N ALA A 52 -6.49 8.11 -0.29
CA ALA A 52 -6.66 9.28 0.59
C ALA A 52 -6.50 10.61 -0.15
N CYS A 53 -5.92 10.63 -1.35
CA CYS A 53 -5.55 11.88 -2.03
C CYS A 53 -6.33 12.10 -3.33
N THR A 54 -6.75 13.34 -3.55
CA THR A 54 -7.15 13.88 -4.86
C THR A 54 -6.05 14.84 -5.34
N PRO A 55 -5.69 14.88 -6.64
CA PRO A 55 -6.39 14.32 -7.82
C PRO A 55 -5.93 12.91 -8.26
N GLY A 56 -5.19 12.15 -7.44
CA GLY A 56 -4.72 10.81 -7.82
C GLY A 56 -4.09 10.05 -6.64
N PRO A 57 -3.64 8.80 -6.88
CA PRO A 57 -3.15 7.95 -5.80
C PRO A 57 -1.89 8.57 -5.20
N GLY A 58 -1.90 8.72 -3.87
CA GLY A 58 -0.72 9.03 -3.08
C GLY A 58 0.29 7.89 -3.11
N GLU A 59 1.46 8.15 -2.53
CA GLU A 59 2.56 7.17 -2.45
C GLU A 59 2.05 5.84 -1.85
N ASP A 60 1.25 5.96 -0.80
CA ASP A 60 0.81 4.87 0.06
C ASP A 60 -0.51 4.18 -0.36
N ASP A 61 -1.12 4.65 -1.44
CA ASP A 61 -2.40 4.13 -1.94
C ASP A 61 -2.22 2.79 -2.66
N PHE A 62 -3.30 2.01 -2.83
CA PHE A 62 -3.24 0.75 -3.57
C PHE A 62 -4.62 0.24 -4.01
N VAL A 63 -4.58 -0.74 -4.92
CA VAL A 63 -5.73 -1.55 -5.33
C VAL A 63 -5.28 -3.00 -5.41
N CYS A 64 -6.02 -3.91 -4.78
CA CYS A 64 -5.70 -5.33 -4.75
C CYS A 64 -6.97 -6.18 -4.94
N PRO A 65 -7.01 -7.05 -5.96
CA PRO A 65 -8.14 -7.95 -6.19
C PRO A 65 -8.05 -9.20 -5.30
N PHE A 66 -9.21 -9.74 -4.91
CA PHE A 66 -9.35 -10.97 -4.14
C PHE A 66 -10.45 -11.85 -4.73
N ALA A 67 -10.22 -13.15 -4.81
CA ALA A 67 -11.20 -14.10 -5.34
C ALA A 67 -12.38 -14.34 -4.38
N THR A 68 -12.17 -14.18 -3.08
CA THR A 68 -13.18 -14.48 -2.05
C THR A 68 -13.29 -13.36 -1.03
N LEU A 69 -14.47 -13.27 -0.39
CA LEU A 69 -14.71 -12.29 0.67
C LEU A 69 -13.83 -12.58 1.90
N ASP A 70 -13.66 -13.85 2.27
CA ASP A 70 -12.83 -14.22 3.42
C ASP A 70 -11.38 -13.75 3.24
N ALA A 71 -10.82 -13.89 2.04
CA ALA A 71 -9.48 -13.41 1.74
C ALA A 71 -9.40 -11.87 1.83
N LEU A 72 -10.43 -11.16 1.34
CA LEU A 72 -10.54 -9.72 1.45
C LEU A 72 -10.61 -9.24 2.91
N LEU A 73 -11.45 -9.89 3.73
CA LEU A 73 -11.63 -9.54 5.15
C LEU A 73 -10.37 -9.84 5.95
N LEU A 74 -9.71 -10.98 5.70
CA LEU A 74 -8.44 -11.32 6.32
C LEU A 74 -7.37 -10.28 5.95
N ALA A 75 -7.26 -9.92 4.67
CA ALA A 75 -6.31 -8.89 4.22
C ALA A 75 -6.59 -7.53 4.87
N SER A 76 -7.87 -7.16 5.02
CA SER A 76 -8.30 -5.93 5.69
C SER A 76 -7.93 -5.94 7.17
N TRP A 77 -8.09 -7.07 7.86
CA TRP A 77 -7.69 -7.20 9.25
C TRP A 77 -6.17 -7.12 9.41
N CYS A 78 -5.43 -7.88 8.60
CA CYS A 78 -3.97 -7.85 8.60
C CYS A 78 -3.44 -6.43 8.33
N PHE A 79 -4.09 -5.68 7.43
CA PHE A 79 -3.71 -4.31 7.11
C PHE A 79 -3.60 -3.39 8.34
N TYR A 80 -4.49 -3.53 9.32
CA TYR A 80 -4.46 -2.69 10.51
C TYR A 80 -3.70 -3.29 11.68
N PHE A 81 -3.75 -4.61 11.85
CA PHE A 81 -3.39 -5.26 13.11
C PHE A 81 -2.19 -6.19 13.02
N ALA A 82 -1.71 -6.54 11.82
CA ALA A 82 -0.50 -7.35 11.72
C ALA A 82 0.73 -6.54 12.14
N LYS A 83 1.72 -7.22 12.68
CA LYS A 83 3.00 -6.61 13.04
C LYS A 83 3.88 -6.49 11.80
N PRO A 84 4.85 -5.55 11.79
CA PRO A 84 5.97 -5.61 10.85
C PRO A 84 6.67 -6.97 10.96
N ILE A 85 7.25 -7.41 9.85
CA ILE A 85 8.11 -8.60 9.83
C ILE A 85 9.55 -8.16 9.60
N GLU A 86 10.48 -8.96 10.10
CA GLU A 86 11.90 -8.74 9.86
C GLU A 86 12.36 -9.50 8.61
N ILE A 87 12.97 -8.79 7.65
CA ILE A 87 13.65 -9.41 6.51
C ILE A 87 15.02 -8.77 6.35
N SER A 88 16.09 -9.57 6.47
CA SER A 88 17.48 -9.11 6.35
C SER A 88 17.81 -7.93 7.28
N GLY A 89 17.29 -7.96 8.52
CA GLY A 89 17.45 -6.91 9.52
C GLY A 89 16.56 -5.67 9.32
N TRP A 90 15.68 -5.66 8.32
CA TRP A 90 14.71 -4.56 8.11
C TRP A 90 13.36 -4.92 8.69
N GLN A 91 12.79 -4.01 9.50
CA GLN A 91 11.40 -4.11 9.96
C GLN A 91 10.47 -3.55 8.88
N ILE A 92 9.73 -4.42 8.21
CA ILE A 92 8.90 -4.08 7.05
C ILE A 92 7.43 -4.41 7.33
N SER A 93 6.57 -3.39 7.19
CA SER A 93 5.12 -3.52 7.33
C SER A 93 4.48 -4.08 6.06
N LEU A 94 4.81 -5.32 5.67
CA LEU A 94 4.27 -5.97 4.45
C LEU A 94 2.75 -5.98 4.40
N HIS A 95 2.11 -6.10 5.56
CA HIS A 95 0.65 -6.08 5.69
C HIS A 95 0.02 -4.77 5.19
N ARG A 96 0.78 -3.65 5.17
CA ARG A 96 0.34 -2.38 4.58
C ARG A 96 0.51 -2.33 3.06
N ARG A 97 1.08 -3.38 2.44
CA ARG A 97 1.45 -3.47 1.02
C ARG A 97 1.02 -4.83 0.44
N PRO A 98 -0.29 -5.11 0.37
CA PRO A 98 -0.81 -6.43 -0.01
C PRO A 98 -0.47 -6.86 -1.45
N TYR A 99 -0.04 -5.91 -2.30
CA TYR A 99 0.36 -6.15 -3.69
C TYR A 99 1.85 -6.49 -3.84
N TRP A 100 2.63 -6.48 -2.75
CA TRP A 100 4.04 -6.88 -2.78
C TRP A 100 4.19 -8.40 -2.68
N SER A 101 4.95 -8.98 -3.59
CA SER A 101 5.36 -10.38 -3.45
C SER A 101 6.63 -10.47 -2.60
N ILE A 102 6.63 -11.43 -1.67
CA ILE A 102 7.78 -11.67 -0.78
C ILE A 102 9.04 -11.96 -1.60
N ALA A 103 8.94 -12.78 -2.65
CA ALA A 103 10.08 -13.13 -3.49
C ALA A 103 10.71 -11.90 -4.18
N LYS A 104 9.88 -11.00 -4.73
CA LYS A 104 10.38 -9.76 -5.37
C LYS A 104 10.96 -8.81 -4.33
N LEU A 105 10.36 -8.72 -3.15
CA LEU A 105 10.90 -7.92 -2.06
C LEU A 105 12.28 -8.45 -1.62
N GLN A 106 12.41 -9.75 -1.37
CA GLN A 106 13.70 -10.36 -0.97
C GLN A 106 14.79 -10.11 -2.02
N TYR A 107 14.46 -10.31 -3.30
CA TYR A 107 15.36 -9.98 -4.40
C TYR A 107 15.76 -8.50 -4.38
N ARG A 108 14.80 -7.59 -4.14
CA ARG A 108 15.09 -6.16 -4.06
C ARG A 108 15.98 -5.80 -2.88
N LEU A 109 15.72 -6.39 -1.71
CA LEU A 109 16.53 -6.18 -0.50
C LEU A 109 17.98 -6.68 -0.67
N ALA A 110 18.20 -7.72 -1.47
CA ALA A 110 19.54 -8.20 -1.79
C ALA A 110 20.31 -7.24 -2.74
N ASN A 111 19.62 -6.33 -3.43
CA ASN A 111 20.17 -5.45 -4.46
C ASN A 111 19.94 -3.97 -4.13
N LEU A 112 19.99 -3.60 -2.85
CA LEU A 112 19.81 -2.22 -2.42
C LEU A 112 21.00 -1.34 -2.78
N VAL A 113 20.71 -0.10 -3.16
CA VAL A 113 21.72 0.93 -3.44
C VAL A 113 21.82 1.88 -2.25
N HIS A 114 23.02 2.16 -1.77
CA HIS A 114 23.25 3.12 -0.69
C HIS A 114 23.38 4.53 -1.25
N VAL A 115 22.61 5.47 -0.69
CA VAL A 115 22.60 6.87 -1.11
C VAL A 115 22.45 7.81 0.09
N THR A 116 22.85 9.06 -0.08
CA THR A 116 22.56 10.13 0.89
C THR A 116 21.16 10.71 0.69
N GLU A 117 20.65 11.45 1.68
CA GLU A 117 19.37 12.15 1.55
C GLU A 117 19.31 13.08 0.32
N HIS A 118 20.39 13.81 0.06
CA HIS A 118 20.49 14.70 -1.10
C HIS A 118 20.41 13.93 -2.43
N GLN A 119 21.10 12.79 -2.53
CA GLN A 119 21.03 11.92 -3.71
C GLN A 119 19.63 11.34 -3.90
N MET A 120 18.99 10.89 -2.81
CA MET A 120 17.62 10.38 -2.85
C MET A 120 16.64 11.46 -3.33
N GLN A 121 16.80 12.70 -2.89
CA GLN A 121 15.97 13.81 -3.34
C GLN A 121 16.12 14.06 -4.85
N ALA A 122 17.34 14.07 -5.37
CA ALA A 122 17.58 14.18 -6.80
C ALA A 122 16.97 13.00 -7.61
N ILE A 123 17.03 11.78 -7.07
CA ILE A 123 16.39 10.60 -7.67
C ILE A 123 14.86 10.78 -7.71
N LYS A 124 14.23 11.19 -6.60
CA LYS A 124 12.78 11.46 -6.53
C LYS A 124 12.36 12.51 -7.56
N GLU A 125 13.07 13.62 -7.64
CA GLU A 125 12.79 14.69 -8.62
C GLU A 125 12.91 14.20 -10.07
N THR A 126 13.93 13.41 -10.36
CA THR A 126 14.14 12.83 -11.69
C THR A 126 12.97 11.91 -12.07
N ARG A 127 12.54 11.04 -11.14
CA ARG A 127 11.39 10.15 -11.35
C ARG A 127 10.10 10.93 -11.52
N GLN A 128 9.86 11.94 -10.68
CA GLN A 128 8.66 12.77 -10.78
C GLN A 128 8.57 13.47 -12.14
N ARG A 129 9.68 14.03 -12.65
CA ARG A 129 9.73 14.64 -14.00
C ARG A 129 9.43 13.64 -15.10
N GLN A 130 9.99 12.42 -15.01
CA GLN A 130 9.70 11.34 -15.96
C GLN A 130 8.21 10.98 -15.95
N SER A 131 7.64 10.80 -14.76
CA SER A 131 6.22 10.49 -14.58
C SER A 131 5.30 11.57 -15.17
N VAL A 132 5.58 12.85 -14.93
CA VAL A 132 4.82 13.97 -15.51
C VAL A 132 4.95 14.02 -17.03
N SER A 133 6.14 13.76 -17.58
CA SER A 133 6.36 13.75 -19.03
C SER A 133 5.55 12.66 -19.74
N MET A 134 5.37 11.50 -19.09
CA MET A 134 4.57 10.39 -19.59
C MET A 134 3.07 10.61 -19.42
N ALA A 135 2.64 11.51 -18.52
CA ALA A 135 1.24 11.71 -18.16
C ALA A 135 0.43 12.55 -19.18
N THR A 136 0.98 12.91 -20.34
CA THR A 136 0.37 13.80 -21.35
C THR A 136 -0.78 13.19 -22.17
N GLY A 137 -1.52 12.21 -21.64
CA GLY A 137 -2.76 11.72 -22.25
C GLY A 137 -3.50 10.66 -21.44
N THR A 138 -4.73 10.97 -21.01
CA THR A 138 -5.74 10.09 -20.38
C THR A 138 -5.56 9.67 -18.90
N TRP A 139 -6.71 9.47 -18.22
CA TRP A 139 -6.88 9.18 -16.79
C TRP A 139 -6.18 7.89 -16.31
N SER A 140 -5.88 6.96 -17.24
CA SER A 140 -5.07 5.75 -16.99
C SER A 140 -3.66 6.06 -16.47
N ASN A 141 -3.17 7.28 -16.66
CA ASN A 141 -1.82 7.68 -16.23
C ASN A 141 -1.69 7.92 -14.72
N ALA A 142 -2.79 8.16 -13.99
CA ALA A 142 -2.72 8.38 -12.54
C ALA A 142 -2.22 7.15 -11.78
N VAL A 143 -2.58 5.95 -12.25
CA VAL A 143 -2.06 4.67 -11.72
C VAL A 143 -0.57 4.50 -12.04
N SER A 144 -0.13 4.95 -13.22
CA SER A 144 1.30 4.95 -13.61
C SER A 144 2.14 5.98 -12.84
N LEU A 145 1.58 7.14 -12.47
CA LEU A 145 2.28 8.14 -11.64
C LEU A 145 2.63 7.57 -10.26
N GLY A 146 1.72 6.79 -9.66
CA GLY A 146 1.96 6.13 -8.38
C GLY A 146 3.01 5.02 -8.43
N ALA A 147 3.17 4.33 -9.57
CA ALA A 147 4.15 3.25 -9.72
C ALA A 147 5.61 3.72 -9.51
N HIS A 148 5.90 4.99 -9.82
CA HIS A 148 7.23 5.58 -9.67
C HIS A 148 7.46 6.25 -8.31
N SER A 149 6.47 6.22 -7.41
CA SER A 149 6.63 6.77 -6.06
C SER A 149 7.50 5.86 -5.18
N PHE A 150 8.22 6.48 -4.25
CA PHE A 150 9.03 5.79 -3.26
C PHE A 150 8.31 5.81 -1.91
N LEU A 151 8.40 4.69 -1.21
CA LEU A 151 7.77 4.46 0.08
C LEU A 151 8.85 4.24 1.12
N LEU A 152 8.68 4.83 2.30
CA LEU A 152 9.42 4.38 3.47
C LEU A 152 8.94 2.96 3.80
N ALA A 153 9.74 1.97 3.42
CA ALA A 153 9.37 0.57 3.49
C ALA A 153 9.78 -0.08 4.81
N GLY A 154 10.81 0.46 5.45
CA GLY A 154 11.28 -0.03 6.73
C GLY A 154 12.37 0.83 7.34
N THR A 155 12.61 0.56 8.61
CA THR A 155 13.74 1.06 9.37
C THR A 155 14.52 -0.14 9.91
N ARG A 156 15.77 0.10 10.27
CA ARG A 156 16.58 -0.86 11.01
C ARG A 156 16.82 -0.28 12.38
N GLU A 157 16.58 -1.08 13.42
CA GLU A 157 16.83 -0.69 14.81
C GLU A 157 18.27 -0.15 14.95
N ASP A 158 18.42 0.96 15.68
CA ASP A 158 19.70 1.61 15.97
C ASP A 158 20.51 2.11 14.78
N SER A 159 19.85 2.47 13.67
CA SER A 159 20.54 3.02 12.51
C SER A 159 19.93 4.32 12.02
N ALA A 160 20.79 5.29 11.71
CA ALA A 160 20.43 6.51 11.00
C ALA A 160 20.20 6.24 9.50
N VAL A 161 19.66 5.07 9.15
CA VAL A 161 19.34 4.71 7.77
C VAL A 161 17.88 4.32 7.62
N ARG A 162 17.32 4.66 6.46
CA ARG A 162 15.94 4.36 6.09
C ARG A 162 15.93 3.53 4.82
N LEU A 163 15.03 2.56 4.75
CA LEU A 163 14.79 1.79 3.53
C LEU A 163 13.69 2.45 2.74
N LEU A 164 14.04 2.97 1.56
CA LEU A 164 13.05 3.44 0.59
C LEU A 164 12.93 2.44 -0.55
N LEU A 165 11.71 1.98 -0.83
CA LEU A 165 11.42 1.10 -1.96
C LEU A 165 10.48 1.81 -2.93
N ARG A 166 10.71 1.63 -4.23
CA ARG A 166 9.72 2.01 -5.23
C ARG A 166 8.50 1.12 -5.09
N ARG A 167 7.31 1.66 -5.34
CA ARG A 167 6.04 0.97 -5.14
C ARG A 167 5.97 -0.39 -5.84
N ASP A 168 6.49 -0.50 -7.05
CA ASP A 168 6.50 -1.74 -7.82
C ASP A 168 7.67 -2.69 -7.48
N LEU A 169 8.52 -2.34 -6.49
CA LEU A 169 9.73 -3.06 -6.09
C LEU A 169 10.81 -3.15 -7.18
N GLU A 170 10.81 -2.25 -8.17
CA GLU A 170 11.85 -2.17 -9.20
C GLU A 170 13.08 -1.36 -8.78
N GLU A 171 12.98 -0.57 -7.72
CA GLU A 171 14.10 0.18 -7.16
C GLU A 171 14.04 0.12 -5.63
N GLY A 172 15.21 0.19 -4.98
CA GLY A 172 15.33 0.11 -3.54
C GLY A 172 16.64 0.74 -3.06
N TYR A 173 16.53 1.56 -2.03
CA TYR A 173 17.60 2.42 -1.56
C TYR A 173 17.73 2.36 -0.04
N VAL A 174 18.97 2.30 0.44
CA VAL A 174 19.31 2.58 1.83
C VAL A 174 19.74 4.04 1.89
N VAL A 175 18.98 4.86 2.59
CA VAL A 175 19.20 6.31 2.67
C VAL A 175 19.75 6.66 4.03
N SER A 176 20.97 7.18 4.09
CA SER A 176 21.56 7.73 5.32
C SER A 176 20.98 9.10 5.63
N VAL A 177 20.46 9.25 6.86
CA VAL A 177 19.93 10.50 7.43
C VAL A 177 21.07 11.41 7.85
#